data_AF-A0AAI8BGU5-F1
#
_entry.id   AF-A0AAI8BGU5-F1
#
_cell.length_a   1.000
_cell.length_b   1.000
_cell.length_c   1.000
_cell.angle_alpha   90.00
_cell.angle_beta   90.00
_cell.angle_gamma   90.00
#
_symmetry.space_group_name_H-M   'P 1'
#
loop_
_entity.id
_entity.type
_entity.pdbx_description
1 polymer ?
#
loop_
_entity_poly.entity_id
_entity_poly.type
_entity_poly.pdbx_seq_one_letter_code
_entity_poly.pdbx_strand_id
1 'polypeptide(L)'
;MKNIIFDFDSTLIKKESLELILEPILQKSPAKLKEIEYITNLGMQGDISFRDSLQKRLAIASPTKQSIKEFSDKYCPNLLTDGIKELVQDLKNKGFEIWIFSGGLSESISHLQII
;
A
#
# COMPACT_ATOMS: atom_id res chain seq x y z
N MET A 1 -16.05 -6.06 -22.30
CA MET A 1 -15.79 -6.27 -20.86
C MET A 1 -15.42 -4.92 -20.26
N LYS A 2 -15.89 -4.62 -19.04
CA LYS A 2 -15.62 -3.34 -18.37
C LYS A 2 -14.68 -3.60 -17.19
N ASN A 3 -13.66 -2.77 -17.02
CA ASN A 3 -12.63 -2.92 -16.00
C ASN A 3 -12.65 -1.73 -15.04
N ILE A 4 -12.37 -1.98 -13.77
CA ILE A 4 -12.00 -0.96 -12.79
C ILE A 4 -10.62 -1.31 -12.26
N ILE A 5 -9.73 -0.32 -12.24
CA ILE A 5 -8.36 -0.46 -11.73
C ILE A 5 -8.27 0.42 -10.49
N PHE A 6 -7.92 -0.20 -9.36
CA PHE A 6 -7.62 0.51 -8.12
C PHE A 6 -6.11 0.54 -7.89
N ASP A 7 -5.61 1.64 -7.35
CA ASP A 7 -4.37 1.58 -6.58
C ASP A 7 -4.67 0.96 -5.20
N PHE A 8 -3.64 0.53 -4.50
CA PHE A 8 -3.74 -0.05 -3.18
C PHE A 8 -3.56 1.01 -2.08
N ASP A 9 -2.36 1.60 -2.02
CA ASP A 9 -1.97 2.59 -1.02
C ASP A 9 -2.85 3.85 -1.14
N SER A 10 -3.30 4.36 0.00
CA SER A 10 -4.21 5.52 0.09
C SER A 10 -5.45 5.47 -0.82
N THR A 11 -5.87 4.26 -1.25
CA THR A 11 -7.04 4.03 -2.12
C THR A 11 -7.89 2.87 -1.58
N LEU A 12 -7.41 1.62 -1.68
CA LEU A 12 -8.09 0.46 -1.08
C LEU A 12 -7.86 0.41 0.44
N ILE A 13 -6.70 0.91 0.88
CA ILE A 13 -6.35 1.08 2.28
C ILE A 13 -6.14 2.56 2.62
N LYS A 14 -6.32 2.92 3.90
CA LYS A 14 -6.31 4.32 4.39
C LYS A 14 -4.93 4.96 4.51
N LYS A 15 -3.85 4.21 4.25
CA LYS A 15 -2.46 4.63 4.51
C LYS A 15 -1.52 4.06 3.46
N GLU A 16 -0.26 4.49 3.52
CA GLU A 16 0.85 3.91 2.78
C GLU A 16 1.36 2.64 3.49
N SER A 17 1.36 1.51 2.78
CA SER A 17 1.70 0.20 3.33
C SER A 17 3.18 0.06 3.69
N LEU A 18 4.10 0.61 2.89
CA LEU A 18 5.53 0.50 3.15
C LEU A 18 5.92 1.15 4.48
N GLU A 19 5.38 2.32 4.78
CA GLU A 19 5.56 3.07 6.01
C GLU A 19 5.07 2.25 7.21
N LEU A 20 3.89 1.64 7.10
CA LEU A 20 3.34 0.78 8.16
C LEU A 20 4.13 -0.51 8.36
N ILE A 21 4.68 -1.10 7.29
CA ILE A 21 5.56 -2.27 7.37
C ILE A 21 6.89 -1.92 8.06
N LEU A 22 7.42 -0.72 7.81
CA LEU A 22 8.71 -0.28 8.33
C LEU A 22 8.62 0.37 9.71
N GLU A 23 7.46 0.86 10.13
CA GLU A 23 7.25 1.51 11.43
C GLU A 23 7.76 0.66 12.62
N PRO A 24 7.46 -0.66 12.73
CA PRO A 24 8.00 -1.51 13.79
C PRO A 24 9.52 -1.69 13.72
N ILE A 25 10.11 -1.65 12.52
CA ILE A 25 11.55 -1.80 12.28
C ILE A 25 12.30 -0.51 12.66
N LEU A 26 11.67 0.64 12.42
CA LEU A 26 12.27 1.96 12.56
C LEU A 26 11.94 2.66 13.88
N GLN A 27 11.42 1.95 14.90
CA GLN A 27 11.07 2.53 16.20
C GLN A 27 12.21 3.34 16.85
N LYS A 28 13.47 2.90 16.67
CA LYS A 28 14.67 3.60 17.18
C LYS A 28 15.20 4.69 16.25
N SER A 29 14.56 4.92 15.11
CA SER A 29 14.99 5.87 14.07
C SER A 29 13.78 6.57 13.42
N PRO A 30 12.94 7.29 14.20
CA PRO A 30 11.71 7.91 13.68
C PRO A 30 11.97 8.93 12.57
N ALA A 31 13.15 9.55 12.52
CA ALA A 31 13.55 10.44 11.44
C ALA A 31 13.59 9.74 10.07
N LYS A 32 13.99 8.46 10.03
CA LYS A 32 14.00 7.67 8.79
C LYS A 32 12.58 7.41 8.26
N LEU A 33 11.62 7.19 9.15
CA LEU A 33 10.23 6.99 8.75
C LEU A 33 9.65 8.27 8.13
N LYS A 34 9.95 9.43 8.71
CA LYS A 34 9.58 10.75 8.14
C LYS A 34 10.25 11.00 6.78
N GLU A 35 11.50 10.59 6.63
CA GLU A 35 12.22 10.71 5.35
C GLU A 35 11.57 9.84 4.26
N ILE A 36 11.18 8.61 4.61
CA ILE A 36 10.45 7.71 3.71
C ILE A 36 9.11 8.32 3.29
N GLU A 37 8.32 8.82 4.25
CA GLU A 37 7.04 9.49 3.98
C GLU A 37 7.22 10.70 3.05
N TYR A 38 8.25 11.50 3.27
CA TYR A 38 8.59 12.63 2.40
C TYR A 38 8.89 12.19 0.96
N ILE A 39 9.66 11.12 0.78
CA ILE A 39 10.00 10.58 -0.55
C ILE A 39 8.78 9.92 -1.22
N THR A 40 7.89 9.29 -0.44
CA THR A 40 6.60 8.78 -0.96
C THR A 40 5.77 9.93 -1.52
N ASN A 41 5.65 11.02 -0.77
CA ASN A 41 4.91 12.21 -1.21
C ASN A 41 5.48 12.82 -2.49
N LEU A 42 6.80 12.97 -2.60
CA LEU A 42 7.44 13.45 -3.83
C LEU A 42 7.13 12.54 -5.05
N GLY A 43 7.12 11.22 -4.84
CA GLY A 43 6.77 10.26 -5.88
C GLY A 43 5.31 10.35 -6.32
N MET A 44 4.39 10.49 -5.36
CA MET A 44 2.95 10.61 -5.62
C MET A 44 2.55 11.96 -6.23
N GLN A 45 3.28 13.03 -5.91
CA GLN A 45 3.09 14.37 -6.50
C GLN A 45 3.71 14.48 -7.90
N GLY A 46 4.55 13.52 -8.30
CA GLY A 46 5.21 13.52 -9.61
C GLY A 46 6.50 14.36 -9.67
N ASP A 47 7.00 14.85 -8.53
CA ASP A 47 8.25 15.60 -8.44
C ASP A 47 9.48 14.74 -8.73
N ILE A 48 9.37 13.43 -8.47
CA ILE A 48 10.35 12.40 -8.85
C ILE A 48 9.65 11.22 -9.48
N SER A 49 10.38 10.42 -10.26
CA SER A 49 9.80 9.21 -10.86
C SER A 49 9.44 8.19 -9.78
N PHE A 50 8.42 7.35 -10.06
CA PHE A 50 8.07 6.23 -9.18
C PHE A 50 9.28 5.34 -8.86
N ARG A 51 10.12 5.06 -9.86
CA ARG A 51 11.33 4.24 -9.70
C ARG A 51 12.32 4.90 -8.73
N ASP A 52 12.58 6.19 -8.88
CA ASP A 52 13.50 6.91 -8.00
C ASP A 52 12.97 6.99 -6.57
N SER A 53 11.66 7.25 -6.41
CA SER A 53 11.01 7.23 -5.10
C SER A 53 11.14 5.87 -4.42
N LEU A 54 10.83 4.78 -5.12
CA LEU A 54 10.92 3.43 -4.57
C LEU A 54 12.36 3.05 -4.19
N GLN A 55 13.33 3.31 -5.08
CA GLN A 55 14.73 2.99 -4.82
C GLN A 55 15.27 3.74 -3.59
N LYS A 56 14.95 5.04 -3.46
CA LYS A 56 15.38 5.84 -2.31
C LYS A 56 14.77 5.35 -0.99
N ARG A 57 13.48 5.03 -0.96
CA ARG A 57 12.82 4.50 0.25
C ARG A 57 13.42 3.17 0.69
N LEU A 58 13.63 2.25 -0.25
CA LEU A 58 14.23 0.95 0.04
C LEU A 58 15.70 1.04 0.49
N ALA A 59 16.43 2.06 0.03
CA ALA A 59 17.79 2.34 0.49
C ALA A 59 17.85 2.85 1.94
N ILE A 60 16.82 3.57 2.41
CA ILE A 60 16.72 4.03 3.81
C ILE A 60 16.44 2.85 4.74
N ALA A 61 15.45 2.02 4.36
CA ALA A 61 15.09 0.80 5.06
C ALA A 61 14.36 -0.16 4.13
N SER A 62 14.73 -1.43 4.20
CA SER A 62 14.10 -2.50 3.42
C SER A 62 13.24 -3.39 4.32
N PRO A 63 12.03 -3.77 3.88
CA PRO A 63 11.17 -4.66 4.63
C PRO A 63 11.70 -6.10 4.59
N THR A 64 11.20 -6.92 5.50
CA THR A 64 11.44 -8.37 5.53
C THR A 64 10.15 -9.12 5.23
N LYS A 65 10.24 -10.39 4.81
CA LYS A 65 9.04 -11.23 4.66
C LYS A 65 8.20 -11.31 5.92
N GLN A 66 8.88 -11.34 7.08
CA GLN A 66 8.21 -11.37 8.38
C GLN A 66 7.45 -10.07 8.65
N SER A 67 8.04 -8.90 8.38
CA SER A 67 7.35 -7.62 8.60
C SER A 67 6.15 -7.41 7.67
N ILE A 68 6.21 -7.94 6.44
CA ILE A 68 5.06 -7.93 5.50
C ILE A 68 3.90 -8.79 6.05
N LYS A 69 4.22 -9.96 6.60
CA LYS A 69 3.23 -10.81 7.25
C LYS A 69 2.62 -10.14 8.48
N GLU A 70 3.44 -9.56 9.35
CA GLU A 70 2.99 -8.84 10.55
C GLU A 70 2.10 -7.65 10.21
N PHE A 71 2.41 -6.92 9.13
CA PHE A 71 1.53 -5.88 8.60
C PHE A 71 0.15 -6.45 8.26
N SER A 72 0.10 -7.55 7.52
CA SER A 72 -1.16 -8.15 7.10
C SER A 72 -1.99 -8.61 8.30
N ASP A 73 -1.38 -9.33 9.24
CA ASP A 73 -2.02 -9.84 10.45
C ASP A 73 -2.57 -8.72 11.35
N LYS A 74 -1.88 -7.56 11.39
CA LYS A 74 -2.26 -6.43 12.23
C LYS A 74 -3.32 -5.52 11.60
N TYR A 75 -3.19 -5.25 10.30
CA TYR A 75 -3.94 -4.17 9.65
C TYR A 75 -5.11 -4.66 8.80
N CYS A 76 -5.20 -5.95 8.46
CA CYS A 76 -6.30 -6.47 7.65
C CYS A 76 -7.41 -7.06 8.54
N PRO A 77 -8.69 -6.70 8.38
CA PRO A 77 -9.28 -5.79 7.38
C PRO A 77 -9.43 -4.33 7.86
N ASN A 78 -8.94 -3.98 9.05
CA ASN A 78 -9.23 -2.68 9.69
C ASN A 78 -8.67 -1.46 8.94
N LEU A 79 -7.66 -1.66 8.11
CA LEU A 79 -7.01 -0.60 7.33
C LEU A 79 -7.74 -0.30 6.02
N LEU A 80 -8.74 -1.11 5.64
CA LEU A 80 -9.55 -0.86 4.45
C LEU A 80 -10.21 0.52 4.49
N THR A 81 -10.29 1.15 3.33
CA THR A 81 -11.10 2.36 3.12
C THR A 81 -12.56 2.04 3.41
N ASP A 82 -13.24 2.93 4.13
CA ASP A 82 -14.62 2.70 4.55
C ASP A 82 -15.52 2.53 3.32
N GLY A 83 -16.36 1.49 3.34
CA GLY A 83 -17.25 1.14 2.22
C GLY A 83 -16.57 0.44 1.03
N ILE A 84 -15.24 0.25 1.00
CA ILE A 84 -14.56 -0.30 -0.18
C ILE A 84 -14.98 -1.73 -0.51
N LYS A 85 -15.25 -2.55 0.52
CA LYS A 85 -15.69 -3.94 0.34
C LYS A 85 -17.08 -4.00 -0.32
N GLU A 86 -17.99 -3.12 0.09
CA GLU A 86 -19.33 -3.02 -0.50
C GLU A 86 -19.24 -2.51 -1.95
N LEU A 87 -18.46 -1.47 -2.19
CA LEU A 87 -18.24 -0.94 -3.54
C LEU A 87 -17.67 -1.99 -4.50
N VAL A 88 -16.64 -2.73 -4.08
CA VAL A 88 -16.03 -3.80 -4.90
C VAL A 88 -17.05 -4.89 -5.21
N GLN A 89 -17.87 -5.29 -4.23
CA GLN A 89 -18.93 -6.28 -4.45
C GLN A 89 -19.99 -5.77 -5.43
N ASP A 90 -20.42 -4.53 -5.30
CA ASP A 90 -21.40 -3.91 -6.19
C ASP A 90 -20.88 -3.77 -7.63
N LEU A 91 -19.62 -3.41 -7.80
CA LEU A 91 -18.98 -3.34 -9.11
C LEU A 91 -18.90 -4.74 -9.76
N LYS A 92 -18.52 -5.76 -9.00
CA LYS A 92 -18.53 -7.16 -9.46
C LYS A 92 -19.94 -7.59 -9.88
N ASN A 93 -20.96 -7.28 -9.07
CA ASN A 93 -22.37 -7.58 -9.37
C ASN A 93 -22.86 -6.87 -10.65
N LYS A 94 -22.31 -5.69 -10.98
CA LYS A 94 -22.58 -4.94 -12.21
C LYS A 94 -21.77 -5.44 -13.42
N GLY A 95 -21.00 -6.51 -13.27
CA GLY A 95 -20.22 -7.13 -14.35
C GLY A 95 -18.90 -6.41 -14.66
N PHE A 96 -18.35 -5.65 -13.70
CA PHE A 96 -16.99 -5.12 -13.81
C PHE A 96 -15.96 -6.15 -13.33
N GLU A 97 -14.86 -6.24 -14.07
CA GLU A 97 -13.65 -6.93 -13.63
C GLU A 97 -12.77 -5.95 -12.84
N ILE A 98 -12.26 -6.39 -11.69
CA ILE A 98 -11.54 -5.53 -10.75
C ILE A 98 -10.07 -5.90 -10.75
N TRP A 99 -9.21 -4.90 -10.90
CA TRP A 99 -7.76 -5.06 -10.94
C TRP A 99 -7.10 -4.14 -9.91
N ILE A 100 -5.95 -4.57 -9.39
CA ILE A 100 -5.06 -3.71 -8.61
C ILE A 100 -3.83 -3.43 -9.46
N PHE A 101 -3.52 -2.15 -9.63
CA PHE A 101 -2.26 -1.71 -10.19
C PHE A 101 -1.61 -0.77 -9.19
N SER A 102 -0.57 -1.23 -8.52
CA SER A 102 0.02 -0.52 -7.38
C SER A 102 1.54 -0.56 -7.40
N GLY A 103 2.12 0.48 -6.78
CA GLY A 103 3.53 0.54 -6.44
C GLY A 103 3.91 -0.17 -5.12
N GLY A 104 2.91 -0.63 -4.37
CA GLY A 104 3.10 -1.38 -3.13
C GLY A 104 3.68 -2.79 -3.34
N LEU A 105 4.01 -3.46 -2.25
CA LEU A 105 4.56 -4.81 -2.31
C LEU A 105 3.45 -5.82 -2.61
N SER A 106 3.59 -6.61 -3.68
CA SER A 106 2.56 -7.59 -4.06
C SER A 106 2.20 -8.57 -2.94
N GLU A 107 3.18 -8.96 -2.12
CA GLU A 107 2.96 -9.83 -0.96
C GLU A 107 2.01 -9.19 0.06
N SER A 108 2.18 -7.89 0.38
CA SER A 108 1.28 -7.19 1.34
C SER A 108 -0.13 -7.02 0.81
N ILE A 109 -0.31 -6.89 -0.51
CA ILE A 109 -1.63 -6.74 -1.15
C ILE A 109 -2.38 -8.08 -1.16
N SER A 110 -1.68 -9.17 -1.49
CA SER A 110 -2.28 -10.50 -1.66
C SER A 110 -2.99 -11.02 -0.41
N HIS A 111 -2.57 -10.57 0.77
CA HIS A 111 -3.16 -10.95 2.04
C HIS A 111 -4.49 -10.24 2.39
N LEU A 112 -4.85 -9.16 1.69
CA LEU A 112 -6.07 -8.39 2.02
C LEU A 112 -7.39 -9.04 1.62
N GLN A 113 -7.38 -10.06 0.76
CA GLN A 113 -8.58 -10.83 0.35
C GLN A 113 -9.82 -9.96 0.02
N ILE A 114 -9.63 -8.80 -0.64
CA ILE A 114 -10.73 -7.90 -1.04
C ILE A 114 -11.26 -8.24 -2.44
N ILE A 115 -10.40 -8.76 -3.31
CA ILE A 115 -10.69 -9.07 -4.71
C ILE A 115 -10.63 -10.56 -4.93
#